data_AF-A0A8C1U4S2-F1
#
_entry.id   AF-A0A8C1U4S2-F1
#
_cell.length_a   1.000
_cell.length_b   1.000
_cell.length_c   1.000
_cell.angle_alpha   90.00
_cell.angle_beta   90.00
_cell.angle_gamma   90.00
#
_symmetry.space_group_name_H-M   'P 1'
#
loop_
_entity.id
_entity.type
_entity.pdbx_description
1 polymer ?
#
loop_
_entity_poly.entity_id
_entity_poly.type
_entity_poly.pdbx_seq_one_letter_code
_entity_poly.pdbx_strand_id
1 'polypeptide(L)'
;MNQEKLAKLQAQVRIGGKGTARRKKKVVHRTATADDKKLQFSLKKLGVNNISGIEEVNMFTNQGTVIHFNNPKVQASLAANTFTITGHAETKQLTEMLPSILNQLGADSLTSLRRLAEALPKQVHDPSEINLIC
;
A
#
# COMPACT_ATOMS: atom_id res chain seq x y z
N MET A 1 -13.39 -53.81 32.87
CA MET A 1 -12.43 -53.12 31.98
C MET A 1 -11.22 -54.04 31.83
N ASN A 2 -10.90 -54.51 30.62
CA ASN A 2 -9.91 -55.59 30.42
C ASN A 2 -8.49 -55.00 30.30
N GLN A 3 -7.64 -55.20 31.31
CA GLN A 3 -6.35 -54.51 31.45
C GLN A 3 -5.37 -54.77 30.29
N GLU A 4 -5.37 -55.98 29.73
CA GLU A 4 -4.44 -56.34 28.64
C GLU A 4 -4.70 -55.60 27.33
N LYS A 5 -5.97 -55.33 27.02
CA LYS A 5 -6.34 -54.54 25.83
C LYS A 5 -5.94 -53.08 26.00
N LEU A 6 -6.02 -52.55 27.22
CA LEU A 6 -5.63 -51.18 27.53
C LEU A 6 -4.11 -50.98 27.42
N ALA A 7 -3.32 -51.96 27.90
CA ALA A 7 -1.86 -51.95 27.78
C ALA A 7 -1.39 -52.00 26.32
N LYS A 8 -2.03 -52.81 25.47
CA LYS A 8 -1.72 -52.87 24.04
C LYS A 8 -2.04 -51.57 23.31
N LEU A 9 -3.14 -50.89 23.67
CA LEU A 9 -3.45 -49.57 23.11
C LEU A 9 -2.42 -48.51 23.55
N GLN A 10 -2.00 -48.50 24.82
CA GLN A 10 -1.00 -47.54 25.31
C GLN A 10 0.36 -47.67 24.59
N ALA A 11 0.78 -48.88 24.20
CA ALA A 11 2.01 -49.10 23.45
C ALA A 11 1.95 -48.53 22.01
N GLN A 12 0.77 -48.50 21.40
CA GLN A 12 0.56 -48.00 20.03
C GLN A 12 0.51 -46.47 19.94
N VAL A 13 0.23 -45.75 21.04
CA VAL A 13 0.17 -44.28 21.05
C VAL A 13 1.53 -43.62 21.27
N ARG A 14 2.64 -44.37 21.25
CA ARG A 14 4.00 -43.78 21.29
C ARG A 14 4.31 -43.05 19.98
N ILE A 15 3.89 -41.78 19.92
CA ILE A 15 4.30 -40.82 18.91
C ILE A 15 5.77 -40.45 19.16
N GLY A 16 6.69 -41.16 18.52
CA GLY A 16 8.12 -40.84 18.53
C GLY A 16 8.99 -41.93 19.14
N GLY A 17 9.71 -42.61 18.26
CA GLY A 17 10.75 -43.60 18.57
C GLY A 17 11.68 -43.79 17.37
N LYS A 18 12.82 -44.46 17.57
CA LYS A 18 13.75 -44.78 16.49
C LYS A 18 13.04 -45.69 15.47
N GLY A 19 12.74 -45.17 14.28
CA GLY A 19 11.98 -45.87 13.23
C GLY A 19 10.51 -45.46 13.07
N THR A 20 9.95 -44.60 13.93
CA THR A 20 8.59 -44.06 13.73
C THR A 20 8.56 -43.08 12.55
N ALA A 21 7.47 -43.07 11.77
CA ALA A 21 7.31 -42.20 10.62
C ALA A 21 7.42 -40.71 11.02
N ARG A 22 8.58 -40.11 10.77
CA ARG A 22 8.81 -38.69 11.02
C ARG A 22 8.15 -37.91 9.90
N ARG A 23 7.09 -37.16 10.20
CA ARG A 23 6.50 -36.21 9.25
C ARG A 23 7.57 -35.18 8.90
N LYS A 24 8.11 -35.22 7.69
CA LYS A 24 9.00 -34.16 7.20
C LYS A 24 8.21 -32.86 7.23
N LYS A 25 8.71 -31.85 7.96
CA LYS A 25 8.20 -30.48 7.88
C LYS A 25 8.42 -30.01 6.45
N LYS A 26 7.37 -29.97 5.64
CA LYS A 26 7.41 -29.32 4.34
C LYS A 26 7.47 -27.82 4.60
N VAL A 27 8.69 -27.29 4.59
CA VAL A 27 8.89 -25.83 4.56
C VAL A 27 8.55 -25.40 3.14
N VAL A 28 7.36 -24.83 2.96
CA VAL A 28 6.94 -24.26 1.69
C VAL A 28 7.65 -22.92 1.57
N HIS A 29 8.73 -22.86 0.81
CA HIS A 29 9.29 -21.59 0.35
C HIS A 29 8.33 -21.02 -0.69
N ARG A 30 7.54 -20.03 -0.28
CA ARG A 30 6.65 -19.28 -1.17
C ARG A 30 7.50 -18.24 -1.89
N THR A 31 7.71 -18.44 -3.18
CA THR A 31 8.45 -17.50 -4.04
C THR A 31 7.52 -16.37 -4.49
N ALA A 32 7.88 -15.13 -4.19
CA ALA A 32 7.09 -13.93 -4.50
C ALA A 32 6.78 -13.77 -6.01
N THR A 33 7.66 -14.27 -6.88
CA THR A 33 7.52 -14.20 -8.34
C THR A 33 6.35 -15.02 -8.90
N ALA A 34 5.94 -16.10 -8.22
CA ALA A 34 4.79 -16.89 -8.66
C ALA A 34 3.45 -16.20 -8.35
N ASP A 35 3.41 -15.42 -7.26
CA ASP A 35 2.21 -14.71 -6.84
C ASP A 35 1.95 -13.47 -7.74
N ASP A 36 3.00 -12.80 -8.22
CA ASP A 36 2.87 -11.64 -9.13
C ASP A 36 2.27 -12.03 -10.50
N LYS A 37 2.70 -13.16 -11.07
CA LYS A 37 2.09 -13.69 -12.32
C LYS A 37 0.61 -14.03 -12.14
N LYS A 38 0.22 -14.55 -10.97
CA LYS A 38 -1.18 -14.85 -10.68
C LYS A 38 -2.01 -13.58 -10.53
N LEU A 39 -1.47 -12.56 -9.86
CA LEU A 39 -2.10 -11.24 -9.76
C LEU A 39 -2.34 -10.63 -11.13
N GLN A 40 -1.32 -10.61 -12.00
CA GLN A 40 -1.44 -10.11 -13.37
C GLN A 40 -2.50 -10.87 -14.18
N PHE A 41 -2.62 -12.19 -13.98
CA PHE A 41 -3.66 -12.97 -14.65
C PHE A 41 -5.08 -12.65 -14.14
N SER A 42 -5.24 -12.49 -12.82
CA SER A 42 -6.52 -12.07 -12.22
C SER A 42 -6.94 -10.68 -12.69
N LEU A 43 -6.00 -9.74 -12.77
CA LEU A 43 -6.20 -8.39 -13.28
C LEU A 43 -6.66 -8.41 -14.74
N LYS A 44 -6.00 -9.19 -15.60
CA LYS A 44 -6.44 -9.36 -17.00
C LYS A 44 -7.84 -9.93 -17.13
N LYS A 45 -8.25 -10.86 -16.25
CA LYS A 45 -9.61 -11.41 -16.22
C LYS A 45 -10.67 -10.36 -15.86
N LEU A 46 -10.32 -9.36 -15.07
CA LEU A 46 -11.19 -8.21 -14.75
C LEU A 46 -11.26 -7.18 -15.89
N GLY A 47 -10.59 -7.44 -17.02
CA GLY A 47 -10.61 -6.56 -18.19
C GLY A 47 -9.84 -5.26 -18.00
N VAL A 48 -8.85 -5.23 -17.11
CA VAL A 48 -7.99 -4.05 -16.94
C VAL A 48 -7.02 -3.91 -18.12
N ASN A 49 -6.95 -2.70 -18.67
CA ASN A 49 -6.08 -2.34 -19.78
C ASN A 49 -4.96 -1.43 -19.28
N ASN A 50 -3.77 -1.53 -19.87
CA ASN A 50 -2.63 -0.70 -19.48
C ASN A 50 -2.78 0.72 -20.03
N ILE A 51 -2.58 1.73 -19.19
CA ILE A 51 -2.56 3.14 -19.59
C ILE A 51 -1.09 3.58 -19.65
N SER A 52 -0.64 4.03 -20.82
CA SER A 52 0.72 4.54 -21.05
C SER A 52 0.81 6.04 -20.78
N GLY A 53 2.01 6.52 -20.42
CA GLY A 53 2.28 7.96 -20.30
C GLY A 53 1.75 8.59 -19.02
N ILE A 54 1.52 7.80 -17.96
CA ILE A 54 1.18 8.37 -16.65
C ILE A 54 2.46 8.93 -16.02
N GLU A 55 2.45 10.24 -15.79
CA GLU A 55 3.55 10.96 -15.16
C GLU A 55 3.50 10.81 -13.64
N GLU A 56 2.32 10.92 -13.05
CA GLU A 56 2.15 10.80 -11.60
C GLU A 56 0.75 10.31 -11.23
N VAL A 57 0.66 9.70 -10.04
CA VAL A 57 -0.62 9.42 -9.38
C VAL A 57 -0.55 9.91 -7.95
N ASN A 58 -1.53 10.71 -7.56
CA ASN A 58 -1.65 11.26 -6.22
C ASN A 58 -2.90 10.70 -5.54
N MET A 59 -2.72 10.05 -4.40
CA MET A 59 -3.83 9.64 -3.53
C MET A 59 -3.88 10.55 -2.31
N PHE A 60 -4.88 11.43 -2.26
CA PHE A 60 -5.10 12.34 -1.14
C PHE A 60 -5.71 11.59 0.04
N THR A 61 -5.10 11.73 1.22
CA THR A 61 -5.66 11.22 2.46
C THR A 61 -6.33 12.33 3.26
N ASN A 62 -7.21 11.96 4.18
CA ASN A 62 -7.85 12.91 5.10
C ASN A 62 -6.92 13.45 6.20
N GLN A 63 -5.68 12.94 6.30
CA GLN A 63 -4.69 13.36 7.30
C GLN A 63 -3.79 14.51 6.82
N GLY A 64 -4.10 15.10 5.65
CA GLY A 64 -3.25 16.13 5.04
C GLY A 64 -1.96 15.58 4.42
N THR A 65 -1.91 14.28 4.15
CA THR A 65 -0.81 13.63 3.42
C THR A 65 -1.27 13.15 2.04
N VAL A 66 -0.29 12.98 1.16
CA VAL A 66 -0.50 12.47 -0.21
C VAL A 66 0.39 11.25 -0.38
N ILE A 67 -0.19 10.14 -0.83
CA ILE A 67 0.59 9.02 -1.33
C ILE A 67 0.86 9.32 -2.81
N HIS A 68 2.10 9.69 -3.09
CA HIS A 68 2.57 10.10 -4.40
C HIS A 68 3.31 8.95 -5.09
N PHE A 69 2.99 8.73 -6.36
CA PHE A 69 3.69 7.82 -7.24
C PHE A 69 4.26 8.61 -8.42
N ASN A 70 5.58 8.52 -8.62
CA ASN A 70 6.24 9.10 -9.79
C ASN A 70 6.39 8.04 -10.88
N ASN A 71 5.98 8.38 -12.10
CA ASN A 71 5.92 7.53 -13.30
C ASN A 71 5.42 6.09 -13.04
N PRO A 72 4.25 5.89 -12.40
CA PRO A 72 3.76 4.54 -12.11
C PRO A 72 3.28 3.82 -13.36
N LYS A 73 3.31 2.47 -13.30
CA LYS A 73 2.56 1.64 -14.23
C LYS A 73 1.11 1.59 -13.79
N VAL A 74 0.20 2.06 -14.65
CA VAL A 74 -1.23 2.07 -14.36
C VAL A 74 -1.96 1.12 -15.31
N GLN A 75 -2.86 0.33 -14.75
CA GLN A 75 -3.86 -0.44 -15.46
C GLN A 75 -5.24 -0.01 -14.98
N ALA A 76 -6.22 0.06 -15.86
CA ALA A 76 -7.57 0.43 -15.49
C ALA A 76 -8.62 -0.34 -16.28
N SER A 77 -9.73 -0.61 -15.63
CA SER A 77 -10.99 -0.98 -16.26
C SER A 77 -12.00 0.09 -15.92
N LEU A 78 -12.31 0.95 -16.89
CA LEU A 78 -13.34 1.99 -16.76
C LEU A 78 -14.72 1.36 -16.53
N ALA A 79 -15.01 0.24 -17.21
CA ALA A 79 -16.27 -0.49 -17.04
C ALA A 79 -16.46 -1.02 -15.62
N ALA A 80 -15.36 -1.44 -14.96
CA ALA A 80 -15.39 -1.95 -13.59
C ALA A 80 -15.00 -0.90 -12.53
N ASN A 81 -14.81 0.37 -12.92
CA ASN A 81 -14.29 1.45 -12.06
C ASN A 81 -13.07 1.03 -11.21
N THR A 82 -12.19 0.21 -11.79
CA THR A 82 -11.06 -0.39 -11.07
C THR A 82 -9.75 0.10 -11.65
N PHE A 83 -8.89 0.66 -10.81
CA PHE A 83 -7.55 1.09 -11.16
C PHE A 83 -6.53 0.26 -10.39
N THR A 84 -5.48 -0.17 -11.07
CA THR A 84 -4.31 -0.84 -10.49
C THR A 84 -3.10 0.02 -10.76
N ILE A 85 -2.47 0.48 -9.69
CA ILE A 85 -1.30 1.35 -9.74
C ILE A 85 -0.14 0.54 -9.18
N THR A 86 0.95 0.45 -9.93
CA THR A 86 2.15 -0.30 -9.54
C THR A 86 3.35 0.61 -9.72
N GLY A 87 4.07 0.87 -8.63
CA GLY A 87 5.22 1.74 -8.61
C GLY A 87 5.72 1.98 -7.20
N HIS A 88 6.77 2.77 -7.07
CA HIS A 88 7.25 3.25 -5.78
C HIS A 88 6.27 4.29 -5.22
N ALA A 89 5.84 4.10 -3.98
CA ALA A 89 4.93 4.99 -3.28
C ALA A 89 5.70 5.82 -2.25
N GLU A 90 5.56 7.14 -2.31
CA GLU A 90 6.13 8.07 -1.33
C GLU A 90 5.00 8.78 -0.62
N THR A 91 4.98 8.74 0.72
CA THR A 91 4.03 9.55 1.49
C THR A 91 4.66 10.92 1.74
N LYS A 92 4.01 11.98 1.25
CA LYS A 92 4.46 13.37 1.38
C LYS A 92 3.42 14.20 2.13
N GLN A 93 3.85 15.25 2.80
CA GLN A 93 2.91 16.23 3.35
C GLN A 93 2.32 17.07 2.21
N LEU A 94 1.01 17.35 2.27
CA LEU A 94 0.35 18.15 1.24
C LEU A 94 1.00 19.55 1.08
N THR A 95 1.51 20.10 2.18
CA THR A 95 2.22 21.39 2.21
C THR A 95 3.52 21.40 1.42
N GLU A 96 4.19 20.26 1.27
CA GLU A 96 5.47 20.14 0.53
C GLU A 96 5.27 20.14 -0.99
N MET A 97 4.05 19.86 -1.45
CA MET A 97 3.70 19.82 -2.88
C MET A 97 3.03 21.11 -3.37
N LEU A 98 3.00 22.16 -2.54
CA LEU A 98 2.47 23.47 -2.91
C LEU A 98 3.49 24.27 -3.73
N PRO A 99 3.06 25.07 -4.72
CA PRO A 99 1.67 25.35 -5.08
C PRO A 99 1.09 24.44 -6.18
N SER A 100 1.90 23.61 -6.84
CA SER A 100 1.49 22.87 -8.06
C SER A 100 0.33 21.91 -7.83
N ILE A 101 0.24 21.30 -6.63
CA ILE A 101 -0.80 20.33 -6.30
C ILE A 101 -2.21 20.94 -6.21
N LEU A 102 -2.33 22.27 -6.10
CA LEU A 102 -3.62 22.95 -5.98
C LEU A 102 -4.55 22.68 -7.17
N ASN A 103 -3.99 22.50 -8.37
CA ASN A 103 -4.76 22.23 -9.59
C ASN A 103 -5.40 20.83 -9.62
N GLN A 104 -4.97 19.94 -8.73
CA GLN A 104 -5.48 18.57 -8.61
C GLN A 104 -6.46 18.41 -7.44
N LEU A 105 -6.55 19.41 -6.56
CA LEU A 105 -7.46 19.41 -5.43
C LEU A 105 -8.85 19.90 -5.86
N GLY A 106 -9.88 19.19 -5.40
CA GLY A 106 -11.26 19.67 -5.44
C GLY A 106 -11.54 20.73 -4.36
N ALA A 107 -12.68 21.41 -4.46
CA ALA A 107 -13.11 22.45 -3.52
C ALA A 107 -13.15 21.97 -2.06
N ASP A 108 -13.56 20.72 -1.83
CA ASP A 108 -13.64 20.14 -0.49
C ASP A 108 -12.25 19.92 0.13
N SER A 109 -11.29 19.44 -0.66
CA SER A 109 -9.90 19.25 -0.22
C SER A 109 -9.19 20.58 0.02
N LEU A 110 -9.50 21.62 -0.76
CA LEU A 110 -8.99 22.97 -0.55
C LEU A 110 -9.48 23.57 0.77
N THR A 111 -10.73 23.28 1.16
CA THR A 111 -11.27 23.73 2.45
C THR A 111 -10.52 23.10 3.63
N SER A 112 -10.20 21.81 3.51
CA SER A 112 -9.38 21.10 4.51
C SER A 112 -7.95 21.64 4.56
N LEU A 113 -7.35 21.91 3.40
CA LEU A 113 -6.02 22.53 3.30
C LEU A 113 -6.01 23.93 3.91
N ARG A 114 -7.04 24.75 3.67
CA ARG A 114 -7.16 26.09 4.23
C ARG A 114 -7.20 26.06 5.76
N ARG A 115 -7.97 25.13 6.34
CA ARG A 115 -7.99 24.92 7.80
C ARG A 115 -6.63 24.53 8.36
N LEU A 116 -5.90 23.66 7.65
CA LEU A 116 -4.53 23.30 8.03
C LEU A 116 -3.60 24.52 7.95
N ALA A 117 -3.67 25.29 6.87
CA ALA A 117 -2.86 26.49 6.69
C ALA A 117 -3.16 27.59 7.73
N GLU A 118 -4.42 27.74 8.14
CA GLU A 118 -4.83 28.67 9.19
C GLU A 118 -4.36 28.24 10.59
N ALA A 119 -4.15 26.94 10.81
CA ALA A 119 -3.62 26.39 12.07
C ALA A 119 -2.10 26.49 12.18
N LEU A 120 -1.37 26.66 11.07
CA LEU A 120 0.05 26.99 11.13
C LEU A 120 0.22 28.43 11.67
N PRO A 121 1.20 28.68 12.55
CA PRO A 121 1.54 30.04 12.94
C PRO A 121 1.90 30.82 11.68
N LYS A 122 1.15 31.90 11.40
CA LYS A 122 1.45 32.81 10.30
C LYS A 122 2.86 33.36 10.54
N GLN A 123 3.86 32.86 9.82
CA GLN A 123 5.09 33.60 9.65
C GLN A 123 4.72 34.83 8.83
N VAL A 124 4.43 35.92 9.54
CA VAL A 124 4.25 37.25 8.99
C VAL A 124 5.61 37.61 8.40
N HIS A 125 5.77 37.46 7.09
CA HIS A 125 6.84 38.13 6.39
C HIS A 125 6.36 39.57 6.15
N ASP A 126 6.76 40.47 7.05
CA ASP A 126 6.51 41.90 6.86
C ASP A 126 7.26 42.37 5.60
N PRO A 127 6.57 42.97 4.62
CA PRO A 127 7.19 43.48 3.40
C PRO A 127 7.95 44.81 3.60
N SER A 128 8.27 45.20 4.84
CA SER A 128 8.81 46.53 5.16
C SER A 128 10.34 46.67 5.21
N GLU A 129 11.12 45.63 4.87
CA GLU A 129 12.60 45.70 4.88
C GLU A 129 13.27 45.88 3.50
N ILE A 130 12.54 46.25 2.44
CA ILE A 130 13.15 46.59 1.13
C ILE A 130 13.41 48.09 0.98
N ASN A 131 13.74 48.83 2.04
CA ASN A 131 14.16 50.23 1.91
C ASN A 131 15.25 50.59 2.93
N LEU A 132 16.49 50.12 2.71
CA LEU A 132 17.68 50.92 3.02
C LEU A 132 18.98 50.31 2.43
N ILE A 133 19.17 50.47 1.12
CA ILE A 133 20.52 50.56 0.55
C ILE A 133 20.48 51.72 -0.47
N CYS A 134 20.71 52.93 0.02
CA CYS A 134 21.40 53.96 -0.74
C CYS A 134 22.90 53.74 -0.55
#